data_AF-A0A3Q2VN74-F1
#
_entry.id   AF-A0A3Q2VN74-F1
#
_cell.length_a   1.000
_cell.length_b   1.000
_cell.length_c   1.000
_cell.angle_alpha   90.00
_cell.angle_beta   90.00
_cell.angle_gamma   90.00
#
_symmetry.space_group_name_H-M   'P 1'
#
loop_
_entity.id
_entity.type
_entity.pdbx_description
1 polymer ?
#
loop_
_entity_poly.entity_id
_entity_poly.type
_entity_poly.pdbx_seq_one_letter_code
_entity_poly.pdbx_strand_id
1 'polypeptide(L)'
;GGRAQRKQRQAEESLRPYIGRVKPKLCELLKCRTPVGSWCQVVQENGILIPKCVCPQSCPRQRAPVCSVVGKTYENECWLHKDACRKRRRTGLAHTGPCLPKGKCTEEELGQFPYRLLDWFLLLSRMGESYAPAAPPQSCLSHTQRTQLAQKRFTLLDRNKDGKLSRRDLKKLHYKRMPLEHCATPFFSCDRNRNRKVTLNEWTACLVDRSEAWFYQLM
;
A
#
# COMPACT_ATOMS: atom_id res chain seq x y z
N GLY A 1 -7.71 8.95 -29.49
CA GLY A 1 -7.81 10.35 -29.95
C GLY A 1 -7.04 11.28 -29.03
N GLY A 2 -6.00 11.94 -29.53
CA GLY A 2 -4.99 12.65 -28.71
C GLY A 2 -5.51 13.79 -27.82
N ARG A 3 -6.69 14.35 -28.10
CA ARG A 3 -7.30 15.43 -27.30
C ARG A 3 -7.83 14.95 -25.94
N ALA A 4 -8.35 13.72 -25.87
CA ALA A 4 -8.81 13.11 -24.62
C ALA A 4 -7.64 12.72 -23.73
N GLN A 5 -6.58 12.13 -24.30
CA GLN A 5 -5.33 11.83 -23.59
C GLN A 5 -4.62 13.09 -23.07
N ARG A 6 -4.66 14.20 -23.82
CA ARG A 6 -4.09 15.49 -23.37
C ARG A 6 -4.86 16.11 -22.20
N LYS A 7 -6.20 16.03 -22.24
CA LYS A 7 -7.07 16.44 -21.13
C LYS A 7 -6.89 15.56 -19.89
N GLN A 8 -6.72 14.25 -20.08
CA GLN A 8 -6.44 13.32 -18.98
C GLN A 8 -5.07 13.57 -18.35
N ARG A 9 -4.02 13.81 -19.15
CA ARG A 9 -2.70 14.24 -18.65
C ARG A 9 -2.75 15.57 -17.91
N GLN A 10 -3.46 16.57 -18.43
CA GLN A 10 -3.63 17.86 -17.75
C GLN A 10 -4.46 17.73 -16.47
N ALA A 11 -5.48 16.86 -16.45
CA ALA A 11 -6.23 16.54 -15.25
C ALA A 11 -5.32 15.84 -14.22
N GLU A 12 -4.52 14.85 -14.62
CA GLU A 12 -3.52 14.17 -13.79
C GLU A 12 -2.41 15.09 -13.29
N GLU A 13 -2.00 16.11 -14.06
CA GLU A 13 -1.05 17.14 -13.64
C GLU A 13 -1.69 18.15 -12.68
N SER A 14 -2.94 18.56 -12.91
CA SER A 14 -3.68 19.48 -12.04
C SER A 14 -4.17 18.83 -10.74
N LEU A 15 -4.35 17.50 -10.75
CA LEU A 15 -4.69 16.64 -9.61
C LEU A 15 -3.43 16.09 -8.91
N ARG A 16 -2.28 16.76 -8.99
CA ARG A 16 -1.10 16.48 -8.17
C ARG A 16 -0.94 17.54 -7.08
N PRO A 17 -1.64 17.42 -5.95
CA PRO A 17 -1.65 18.45 -4.96
C PRO A 17 -1.07 17.89 -3.67
N TYR A 18 0.24 17.63 -3.71
CA TYR A 18 1.18 17.91 -2.63
C TYR A 18 2.56 17.31 -2.96
N ILE A 19 3.35 18.11 -3.66
CA ILE A 19 4.80 18.33 -3.57
C ILE A 19 5.69 17.11 -3.27
N GLY A 20 6.43 16.65 -4.30
CA GLY A 20 7.67 15.88 -4.12
C GLY A 20 8.06 14.94 -5.27
N ARG A 21 7.16 14.56 -6.17
CA ARG A 21 7.43 13.50 -7.18
C ARG A 21 7.61 14.02 -8.60
N VAL A 22 8.54 14.96 -8.82
CA VAL A 22 8.92 15.36 -10.20
C VAL A 22 10.32 14.94 -10.60
N LYS A 23 11.15 14.40 -9.68
CA LYS A 23 12.33 13.61 -10.06
C LYS A 23 12.48 12.39 -9.13
N PRO A 24 11.87 11.24 -9.46
CA PRO A 24 11.84 10.02 -8.66
C PRO A 24 13.22 9.61 -8.10
N LYS A 25 14.27 9.73 -8.92
CA LYS A 25 15.63 9.26 -8.60
C LYS A 25 16.25 9.83 -7.32
N LEU A 26 15.97 11.08 -6.93
CA LEU A 26 16.67 11.71 -5.79
C LEU A 26 16.17 11.22 -4.43
N CYS A 27 14.88 10.94 -4.30
CA CYS A 27 14.30 10.45 -3.05
C CYS A 27 14.21 8.92 -2.97
N GLU A 28 14.42 8.20 -4.08
CA GLU A 28 14.33 6.73 -4.16
C GLU A 28 15.26 5.99 -3.19
N LEU A 29 16.44 6.56 -2.92
CA LEU A 29 17.47 5.94 -2.07
C LEU A 29 17.54 6.53 -0.66
N LEU A 30 16.91 7.68 -0.40
CA LEU A 30 17.00 8.36 0.89
C LEU A 30 16.07 7.72 1.93
N LYS A 31 16.66 7.24 3.04
CA LYS A 31 15.92 6.65 4.17
C LYS A 31 15.74 7.69 5.29
N CYS A 32 14.54 8.26 5.41
CA CYS A 32 14.24 9.21 6.49
C CYS A 32 14.05 8.50 7.84
N ARG A 33 15.14 8.44 8.62
CA ARG A 33 15.14 7.88 9.98
C ARG A 33 14.79 8.92 11.03
N THR A 34 15.34 10.12 10.88
CA THR A 34 15.21 11.23 11.82
C THR A 34 14.89 12.50 11.05
N PRO A 35 13.89 13.30 11.48
CA PRO A 35 12.94 13.00 12.56
C PRO A 35 11.97 11.87 12.18
N VAL A 36 11.53 11.08 13.16
CA VAL A 36 10.64 9.93 12.88
C VAL A 36 9.32 10.44 12.29
N GLY A 37 8.89 9.83 11.18
CA GLY A 37 7.68 10.24 10.47
C GLY A 37 7.91 11.29 9.38
N SER A 38 9.14 11.81 9.25
CA SER A 38 9.54 12.65 8.09
C SER A 38 9.63 11.86 6.81
N TRP A 39 9.32 12.53 5.71
CA TRP A 39 9.38 12.00 4.36
C TRP A 39 10.38 12.77 3.52
N CYS A 40 10.89 12.10 2.49
CA CYS A 40 11.78 12.75 1.54
C CYS A 40 10.99 13.72 0.66
N GLN A 41 11.45 14.96 0.62
CA GLN A 41 10.99 16.00 -0.28
C GLN A 41 12.20 16.59 -1.00
N VAL A 42 12.07 16.81 -2.30
CA VAL A 42 13.09 17.53 -3.07
C VAL A 42 12.88 19.02 -2.83
N VAL A 43 13.87 19.67 -2.23
CA VAL A 43 13.91 21.12 -2.00
C VAL A 43 14.89 21.77 -2.98
N GLN A 44 14.67 23.03 -3.32
CA GLN A 44 15.57 23.80 -4.18
C GLN A 44 16.41 24.73 -3.30
N GLU A 45 17.72 24.55 -3.32
CA GLU A 45 18.69 25.40 -2.61
C GLU A 45 19.74 25.88 -3.61
N ASN A 46 19.88 27.20 -3.75
CA ASN A 46 20.84 27.84 -4.67
C ASN A 46 20.74 27.31 -6.13
N GLY A 47 19.53 27.01 -6.60
CA GLY A 47 19.30 26.45 -7.95
C GLY A 47 19.51 24.93 -8.07
N ILE A 48 19.93 24.26 -6.99
CA ILE A 48 20.19 22.82 -6.95
C ILE A 48 19.02 22.10 -6.26
N LEU A 49 18.59 20.98 -6.85
CA LEU A 49 17.55 20.11 -6.28
C LEU A 49 18.16 19.09 -5.32
N ILE A 50 17.82 19.18 -4.04
CA ILE A 50 18.39 18.35 -2.97
C ILE A 50 17.27 17.55 -2.29
N PRO A 51 17.40 16.21 -2.15
CA PRO A 51 16.47 15.41 -1.37
C PRO A 51 16.71 15.64 0.14
N LYS A 52 15.68 16.08 0.87
CA LYS A 52 15.74 16.26 2.33
C LYS A 52 14.59 15.56 3.03
N CYS A 53 14.86 15.04 4.22
CA CYS A 53 13.83 14.51 5.11
C CYS A 53 13.21 15.66 5.88
N VAL A 54 11.93 15.95 5.61
CA VAL A 54 11.25 17.14 6.13
C VAL A 54 9.99 16.77 6.88
N CYS A 55 9.57 17.63 7.81
CA CYS A 55 8.26 17.58 8.45
C CYS A 55 7.46 18.82 8.05
N PRO A 56 6.26 18.67 7.45
CA PRO A 56 5.47 19.81 7.03
C PRO A 56 4.99 20.64 8.24
N GLN A 57 5.26 21.94 8.21
CA GLN A 57 4.75 22.88 9.21
C GLN A 57 3.35 23.37 8.84
N SER A 58 3.09 23.60 7.55
CA SER A 58 1.79 23.99 6.99
C SER A 58 1.39 23.03 5.87
N CYS A 59 0.09 22.94 5.62
CA CYS A 59 -0.49 22.12 4.56
C CYS A 59 -1.48 22.97 3.75
N PRO A 60 -1.59 22.75 2.43
CA PRO A 60 -2.60 23.43 1.62
C PRO A 60 -4.00 22.98 2.05
N ARG A 61 -4.98 23.87 1.86
CA ARG A 61 -6.40 23.60 2.13
C ARG A 61 -7.09 22.78 1.03
N GLN A 62 -6.33 22.26 0.07
CA GLN A 62 -6.89 21.47 -1.00
C GLN A 62 -7.45 20.15 -0.48
N ARG A 63 -8.68 19.84 -0.90
CA ARG A 63 -9.34 18.57 -0.60
C ARG A 63 -8.99 17.55 -1.68
N ALA A 64 -8.07 16.66 -1.33
CA ALA A 64 -7.63 15.54 -2.15
C ALA A 64 -7.45 14.33 -1.23
N PRO A 65 -8.55 13.75 -0.72
CA PRO A 65 -8.52 12.85 0.42
C PRO A 65 -7.64 11.63 0.16
N VAL A 66 -7.03 11.14 1.23
CA VAL A 66 -6.17 9.96 1.21
C VAL A 66 -6.46 9.05 2.39
N CYS A 67 -6.31 7.74 2.19
CA CYS A 67 -6.39 6.75 3.26
C CYS A 67 -4.97 6.32 3.67
N SER A 68 -4.69 6.33 4.97
CA SER A 68 -3.43 5.83 5.50
C SER A 68 -3.45 4.31 5.72
N VAL A 69 -2.25 3.70 5.81
CA VAL A 69 -2.06 2.28 6.20
C VAL A 69 -2.46 1.95 7.64
N VAL A 70 -3.19 2.84 8.31
CA VAL A 70 -3.78 2.63 9.63
C VAL A 70 -5.31 2.80 9.61
N GLY A 71 -5.92 2.92 8.43
CA GLY A 71 -7.38 3.04 8.27
C GLY A 71 -7.93 4.42 8.67
N LYS A 72 -7.10 5.46 8.61
CA LYS A 72 -7.54 6.85 8.86
C LYS A 72 -7.48 7.67 7.58
N THR A 73 -8.58 8.36 7.29
CA THR A 73 -8.70 9.35 6.20
C THR A 73 -8.06 10.68 6.60
N TYR A 74 -7.33 11.29 5.68
CA TYR A 74 -6.78 12.65 5.79
C TYR A 74 -7.28 13.49 4.62
N GLU A 75 -7.35 14.81 4.81
CA GLU A 75 -7.82 15.75 3.77
C GLU A 75 -6.95 15.74 2.51
N ASN A 76 -5.64 15.50 2.68
CA ASN A 76 -4.66 15.29 1.62
C ASN A 76 -3.38 14.62 2.15
N GLU A 77 -2.46 14.29 1.24
CA GLU A 77 -1.19 13.62 1.55
C GLU A 77 -0.30 14.45 2.50
N CYS A 78 -0.36 15.79 2.45
CA CYS A 78 0.33 16.64 3.43
C CYS A 78 -0.14 16.39 4.85
N TRP A 79 -1.45 16.36 5.06
CA TRP A 79 -2.02 16.19 6.40
C TRP A 79 -1.68 14.82 6.99
N LEU A 80 -1.60 13.78 6.15
CA LEU A 80 -1.10 12.47 6.55
C LEU A 80 0.37 12.59 7.01
N HIS A 81 1.23 13.20 6.21
CA HIS A 81 2.65 13.39 6.53
C HIS A 81 2.84 14.20 7.82
N LYS A 82 2.14 15.32 7.96
CA LYS A 82 2.20 16.18 9.14
C LYS A 82 1.80 15.42 10.40
N ASP A 83 0.75 14.59 10.35
CA ASP A 83 0.34 13.76 11.48
C ASP A 83 1.39 12.69 11.81
N ALA A 84 1.99 12.05 10.80
CA ALA A 84 3.06 11.06 10.96
C ALA A 84 4.28 11.66 11.69
N CYS A 85 4.74 12.82 11.24
CA CYS A 85 5.82 13.58 11.88
C CYS A 85 5.48 13.99 13.32
N ARG A 86 4.33 14.63 13.52
CA ARG A 86 3.90 15.12 14.84
C ARG A 86 3.82 14.00 15.87
N LYS A 87 3.34 12.82 15.46
CA LYS A 87 3.21 11.65 16.32
C LYS A 87 4.48 10.80 16.40
N ARG A 88 5.57 11.22 15.75
CA ARG A 88 6.82 10.45 15.63
C ARG A 88 6.57 9.01 15.21
N ARG A 89 5.69 8.81 14.23
CA ARG A 89 5.24 7.48 13.77
C ARG A 89 5.31 7.38 12.26
N ARG A 90 5.97 6.32 11.76
CA ARG A 90 5.92 5.96 10.34
C ARG A 90 4.51 5.51 9.97
N THR A 91 3.83 6.35 9.20
CA THR A 91 2.48 6.10 8.66
C THR A 91 2.55 6.31 7.17
N GLY A 92 2.31 5.25 6.39
CA GLY A 92 2.30 5.32 4.92
C GLY A 92 0.92 5.66 4.36
N LEU A 93 0.91 6.07 3.10
CA LEU A 93 -0.28 6.14 2.25
C LEU A 93 -0.71 4.70 1.89
N ALA A 94 -1.99 4.38 2.10
CA ALA A 94 -2.56 3.11 1.65
C ALA A 94 -3.12 3.24 0.24
N HIS A 95 -3.99 4.24 0.02
CA HIS A 95 -4.52 4.57 -1.30
C HIS A 95 -5.00 6.02 -1.37
N THR A 96 -5.16 6.53 -2.58
CA THR A 96 -5.84 7.81 -2.85
C THR A 96 -7.35 7.66 -2.65
N GLY A 97 -8.02 8.73 -2.21
CA GLY A 97 -9.42 8.71 -1.79
C GLY A 97 -9.60 8.49 -0.28
N PRO A 98 -10.82 8.69 0.25
CA PRO A 98 -11.12 8.41 1.65
C PRO A 98 -11.02 6.91 1.95
N CYS A 99 -10.73 6.55 3.21
CA CYS A 99 -10.84 5.15 3.63
C CYS A 99 -12.27 4.65 3.42
N LEU A 100 -12.38 3.41 2.96
CA LEU A 100 -13.67 2.78 2.71
C LEU A 100 -14.42 2.56 4.03
N PRO A 101 -15.75 2.74 4.05
CA PRO A 101 -16.56 2.44 5.23
C PRO A 101 -16.47 0.95 5.56
N LYS A 102 -16.56 0.61 6.84
CA LYS A 102 -16.64 -0.78 7.30
C LYS A 102 -18.01 -1.35 6.88
N GLY A 103 -18.09 -1.92 5.69
CA GLY A 103 -19.31 -2.48 5.08
C GLY A 103 -19.28 -4.00 4.92
N LYS A 104 -20.37 -4.56 4.36
CA LYS A 104 -20.34 -5.93 3.82
C LYS A 104 -19.49 -5.91 2.55
N CYS A 105 -18.61 -6.89 2.38
CA CYS A 105 -17.74 -6.99 1.21
C CYS A 105 -18.57 -7.36 -0.02
N THR A 106 -18.52 -6.55 -1.08
CA THR A 106 -19.15 -6.89 -2.36
C THR A 106 -18.31 -7.93 -3.13
N GLU A 107 -18.89 -8.60 -4.13
CA GLU A 107 -18.14 -9.57 -4.95
C GLU A 107 -17.00 -8.91 -5.73
N GLU A 108 -17.21 -7.69 -6.24
CA GLU A 108 -16.20 -6.90 -6.93
C GLU A 108 -15.03 -6.53 -5.99
N GLU A 109 -15.34 -6.10 -4.77
CA GLU A 109 -14.35 -5.80 -3.73
C GLU A 109 -13.59 -7.06 -3.30
N LEU A 110 -14.28 -8.19 -3.17
CA LEU A 110 -13.68 -9.48 -2.83
C LEU A 110 -12.71 -9.96 -3.91
N GLY A 111 -13.05 -9.72 -5.18
CA GLY A 111 -12.16 -10.00 -6.32
C GLY A 111 -10.88 -9.16 -6.28
N GLN A 112 -11.00 -7.87 -5.95
CA GLN A 112 -9.86 -6.95 -5.82
C GLN A 112 -8.96 -7.27 -4.61
N PHE A 113 -9.50 -7.90 -3.59
CA PHE A 113 -8.81 -8.07 -2.31
C PHE A 113 -7.43 -8.76 -2.39
N PRO A 114 -7.26 -9.94 -3.02
CA PRO A 114 -5.94 -10.58 -3.14
C PRO A 114 -4.91 -9.69 -3.83
N TYR A 115 -5.31 -8.96 -4.87
CA TYR A 115 -4.48 -7.97 -5.53
C TYR A 115 -4.05 -6.90 -4.51
N ARG A 116 -4.99 -6.20 -3.87
CA ARG A 116 -4.66 -5.15 -2.88
C ARG A 116 -3.80 -5.65 -1.72
N LEU A 117 -3.96 -6.91 -1.31
CA LEU A 117 -3.17 -7.55 -0.25
C LEU A 117 -1.70 -7.76 -0.66
N LEU A 118 -1.43 -8.12 -1.91
CA LEU A 118 -0.06 -8.23 -2.44
C LEU A 118 0.63 -6.86 -2.56
N ASP A 119 -0.08 -5.81 -3.04
CA ASP A 119 0.45 -4.44 -3.05
C ASP A 119 0.84 -3.98 -1.64
N TRP A 120 0.01 -4.32 -0.66
CA TRP A 120 0.29 -4.01 0.73
C TRP A 120 1.50 -4.78 1.27
N PHE A 121 1.67 -6.06 0.93
CA PHE A 121 2.87 -6.81 1.31
C PHE A 121 4.15 -6.24 0.69
N LEU A 122 4.07 -5.79 -0.56
CA LEU A 122 5.18 -5.12 -1.24
C LEU A 122 5.56 -3.83 -0.52
N LEU A 123 4.55 -3.02 -0.16
CA LEU A 123 4.75 -1.81 0.63
C LEU A 123 5.40 -2.14 1.97
N LEU A 124 4.85 -3.09 2.74
CA LEU A 124 5.40 -3.51 4.03
C LEU A 124 6.85 -4.00 3.95
N SER A 125 7.19 -4.74 2.88
CA SER A 125 8.55 -5.28 2.69
C SER A 125 9.59 -4.19 2.40
N ARG A 126 9.16 -3.06 1.84
CA ARG A 126 10.02 -1.89 1.53
C ARG A 126 10.02 -0.84 2.64
N MET A 127 9.02 -0.85 3.52
CA MET A 127 8.95 0.05 4.67
C MET A 127 10.13 -0.20 5.62
N GLY A 128 11.12 0.68 5.57
CA GLY A 128 12.38 0.58 6.34
C GLY A 128 13.64 0.63 5.47
N GLU A 129 13.51 0.39 4.16
CA GLU A 129 14.63 0.34 3.22
C GLU A 129 14.72 1.54 2.25
N SER A 130 13.63 2.19 1.89
CA SER A 130 13.62 3.55 1.33
C SER A 130 12.19 4.08 1.36
N TYR A 131 12.03 5.40 1.46
CA TYR A 131 10.70 6.01 1.48
C TYR A 131 10.23 6.27 0.05
N ALA A 132 9.74 5.21 -0.61
CA ALA A 132 8.89 5.35 -1.79
C ALA A 132 7.43 5.44 -1.32
N PRO A 133 6.77 6.61 -1.39
CA PRO A 133 5.40 6.81 -0.87
C PRO A 133 4.30 6.05 -1.63
N ALA A 134 4.65 5.27 -2.65
CA ALA A 134 3.80 4.26 -3.23
C ALA A 134 4.64 3.02 -3.59
N ALA A 135 4.14 1.84 -3.27
CA ALA A 135 4.66 0.63 -3.89
C ALA A 135 4.36 0.70 -5.40
N PRO A 136 5.30 0.34 -6.30
CA PRO A 136 4.93 0.13 -7.69
C PRO A 136 3.81 -0.92 -7.72
N PRO A 137 2.81 -0.76 -8.58
CA PRO A 137 1.69 -1.69 -8.62
C PRO A 137 2.22 -3.10 -8.89
N GLN A 138 1.64 -4.13 -8.27
CA GLN A 138 2.04 -5.51 -8.52
C GLN A 138 1.88 -5.94 -10.00
N SER A 139 1.20 -5.15 -10.84
CA SER A 139 1.23 -5.30 -12.29
C SER A 139 2.66 -5.21 -12.86
N CYS A 140 3.59 -4.60 -12.14
CA CYS A 140 5.03 -4.58 -12.46
C CYS A 140 5.78 -5.84 -11.97
N LEU A 141 5.12 -6.75 -11.24
CA LEU A 141 5.73 -7.98 -10.73
C LEU A 141 5.34 -9.17 -11.60
N SER A 142 6.30 -10.07 -11.85
CA SER A 142 6.01 -11.39 -12.44
C SER A 142 5.31 -12.31 -11.46
N HIS A 143 4.65 -13.35 -11.97
CA HIS A 143 4.04 -14.41 -11.15
C HIS A 143 5.02 -14.93 -10.08
N THR A 144 6.25 -15.24 -10.48
CA THR A 144 7.32 -15.72 -9.57
C THR A 144 7.63 -14.72 -8.47
N GLN A 145 7.69 -13.42 -8.78
CA GLN A 145 7.95 -12.37 -7.78
C GLN A 145 6.78 -12.23 -6.80
N ARG A 146 5.54 -12.33 -7.26
CA ARG A 146 4.34 -12.33 -6.40
C ARG A 146 4.33 -13.55 -5.47
N THR A 147 4.67 -14.72 -6.00
CA THR A 147 4.79 -15.97 -5.23
C THR A 147 5.87 -15.86 -4.16
N GLN A 148 7.06 -15.36 -4.49
CA GLN A 148 8.12 -15.14 -3.51
C GLN A 148 7.71 -14.16 -2.40
N LEU A 149 7.01 -13.08 -2.75
CA LEU A 149 6.49 -12.12 -1.77
C LEU A 149 5.44 -12.76 -0.84
N ALA A 150 4.52 -13.54 -1.39
CA ALA A 150 3.53 -14.29 -0.63
C ALA A 150 4.18 -15.32 0.30
N GLN A 151 5.17 -16.07 -0.19
CA GLN A 151 5.94 -17.05 0.59
C GLN A 151 6.72 -16.38 1.73
N LYS A 152 7.45 -15.29 1.44
CA LYS A 152 8.16 -14.50 2.46
C LYS A 152 7.20 -14.00 3.54
N ARG A 153 5.96 -13.63 3.16
CA ARG A 153 4.96 -13.20 4.13
C ARG A 153 4.41 -14.36 4.96
N PHE A 154 4.20 -15.52 4.34
CA PHE A 154 3.76 -16.73 5.03
C PHE A 154 4.73 -17.11 6.15
N THR A 155 6.03 -17.17 5.85
CA THR A 155 7.06 -17.56 6.83
C THR A 155 7.17 -16.58 8.00
N LEU A 156 6.92 -15.29 7.77
CA LEU A 156 6.87 -14.28 8.84
C LEU A 156 5.64 -14.45 9.76
N LEU A 157 4.55 -15.01 9.25
CA LEU A 157 3.32 -15.24 10.00
C LEU A 157 3.35 -16.59 10.75
N ASP A 158 3.95 -17.61 10.16
CA ASP A 158 4.14 -18.96 10.72
C ASP A 158 5.22 -18.98 11.81
N ARG A 159 4.87 -18.52 13.01
CA ARG A 159 5.81 -18.41 14.14
C ARG A 159 6.20 -19.75 14.74
N ASN A 160 5.24 -20.67 14.84
CA ASN A 160 5.45 -22.02 15.36
C ASN A 160 6.14 -22.92 14.32
N LYS A 161 6.32 -22.44 13.08
CA LYS A 161 7.02 -23.12 11.99
C LYS A 161 6.40 -24.49 11.71
N ASP A 162 5.09 -24.62 11.86
CA ASP A 162 4.37 -25.87 11.57
C ASP A 162 3.95 -25.98 10.10
N GLY A 163 4.39 -25.03 9.26
CA GLY A 163 4.12 -24.99 7.83
C GLY A 163 2.67 -24.60 7.51
N LYS A 164 1.93 -24.08 8.49
CA LYS A 164 0.49 -23.82 8.40
C LYS A 164 0.11 -22.53 9.13
N LEU A 165 -0.69 -21.67 8.50
CA LEU A 165 -1.23 -20.48 9.16
C LEU A 165 -2.55 -20.80 9.86
N SER A 166 -2.57 -20.65 11.19
CA SER A 166 -3.80 -20.72 11.97
C SER A 166 -4.54 -19.38 11.97
N ARG A 167 -5.80 -19.36 12.44
CA ARG A 167 -6.53 -18.11 12.71
C ARG A 167 -5.76 -17.16 13.64
N ARG A 168 -4.95 -17.68 14.57
CA ARG A 168 -4.14 -16.84 15.49
C ARG A 168 -3.00 -16.15 14.74
N ASP A 169 -2.42 -16.81 13.74
CA ASP A 169 -1.34 -16.24 12.92
C ASP A 169 -1.89 -15.21 11.93
N LEU A 170 -3.03 -15.51 11.30
CA LEU A 170 -3.73 -14.56 10.45
C LEU A 170 -4.24 -13.33 11.22
N LYS A 171 -4.57 -13.44 12.51
CA LYS A 171 -4.90 -12.26 13.35
C LYS A 171 -3.72 -11.30 13.54
N LYS A 172 -2.47 -11.77 13.42
CA LYS A 172 -1.26 -10.91 13.47
C LYS A 172 -1.03 -10.16 12.17
N LEU A 173 -1.59 -10.66 11.07
CA LEU A 173 -1.72 -9.88 9.86
C LEU A 173 -2.65 -8.72 10.23
N HIS A 174 -2.10 -7.52 10.41
CA HIS A 174 -2.87 -6.31 10.72
C HIS A 174 -3.73 -5.87 9.51
N TYR A 175 -4.43 -6.80 8.85
CA TYR A 175 -5.29 -6.58 7.69
C TYR A 175 -6.36 -5.53 7.96
N LYS A 176 -6.76 -5.37 9.24
CA LYS A 176 -7.65 -4.29 9.72
C LYS A 176 -7.16 -2.87 9.40
N ARG A 177 -5.94 -2.74 8.89
CA ARG A 177 -5.29 -1.47 8.52
C ARG A 177 -5.01 -1.37 7.02
N MET A 178 -5.39 -2.37 6.25
CA MET A 178 -5.21 -2.47 4.80
C MET A 178 -6.47 -1.95 4.08
N PRO A 179 -6.35 -1.42 2.84
CA PRO A 179 -7.52 -1.19 2.00
C PRO A 179 -8.39 -2.45 1.87
N LEU A 180 -9.72 -2.31 1.87
CA LEU A 180 -10.70 -3.41 1.81
C LEU A 180 -10.65 -4.37 3.01
N GLU A 181 -10.31 -3.89 4.21
CA GLU A 181 -10.17 -4.76 5.39
C GLU A 181 -11.44 -5.56 5.73
N HIS A 182 -12.60 -5.06 5.34
CA HIS A 182 -13.88 -5.74 5.51
C HIS A 182 -14.01 -7.00 4.64
N CYS A 183 -13.29 -7.06 3.52
CA CYS A 183 -13.18 -8.24 2.66
C CYS A 183 -12.18 -9.29 3.16
N ALA A 184 -11.39 -8.97 4.18
CA ALA A 184 -10.40 -9.89 4.71
C ALA A 184 -11.01 -11.13 5.35
N THR A 185 -12.14 -10.99 6.05
CA THR A 185 -12.77 -12.12 6.73
C THR A 185 -13.32 -13.15 5.74
N PRO A 186 -14.09 -12.75 4.70
CA PRO A 186 -14.45 -13.64 3.60
C PRO A 186 -13.22 -14.16 2.84
N PHE A 187 -12.22 -13.31 2.58
CA PHE A 187 -11.04 -13.73 1.83
C PHE A 187 -10.24 -14.83 2.54
N PHE A 188 -10.04 -14.73 3.86
CA PHE A 188 -9.31 -15.74 4.64
C PHE A 188 -10.05 -17.08 4.78
N SER A 189 -11.15 -17.29 4.05
CA SER A 189 -11.70 -18.62 3.78
C SER A 189 -10.88 -19.41 2.73
N CYS A 190 -9.63 -19.02 2.44
CA CYS A 190 -8.69 -19.72 1.54
C CYS A 190 -8.36 -21.19 1.91
N ASP A 191 -8.87 -21.66 3.04
CA ASP A 191 -8.77 -23.03 3.51
C ASP A 191 -9.68 -23.95 2.67
N ARG A 192 -9.11 -24.47 1.56
CA ARG A 192 -9.86 -25.25 0.55
C ARG A 192 -10.35 -26.59 1.11
N ASN A 193 -9.55 -27.20 1.99
CA ASN A 193 -9.88 -28.47 2.63
C ASN A 193 -10.64 -28.31 3.96
N ARG A 194 -10.94 -27.08 4.37
CA ARG A 194 -11.74 -26.71 5.56
C ARG A 194 -11.16 -27.23 6.88
N ASN A 195 -9.85 -27.47 6.96
CA ASN A 195 -9.18 -28.00 8.15
C ASN A 195 -8.80 -26.92 9.19
N ARG A 196 -9.26 -25.68 8.97
CA ARG A 196 -9.01 -24.45 9.74
C ARG A 196 -7.55 -23.99 9.75
N LYS A 197 -6.72 -24.51 8.87
CA LYS A 197 -5.32 -24.15 8.68
C LYS A 197 -5.06 -23.86 7.19
N VAL A 198 -4.26 -22.84 6.90
CA VAL A 198 -3.89 -22.51 5.52
C VAL A 198 -2.45 -22.95 5.27
N THR A 199 -2.24 -23.90 4.36
CA THR A 199 -0.91 -24.33 3.91
C THR A 199 -0.26 -23.28 3.00
N LEU A 200 1.05 -23.41 2.77
CA LEU A 200 1.77 -22.50 1.85
C LEU A 200 1.14 -22.49 0.45
N ASN A 201 0.76 -23.66 -0.06
CA ASN A 201 0.15 -23.79 -1.39
C ASN A 201 -1.24 -23.16 -1.45
N GLU A 202 -2.08 -23.36 -0.43
CA GLU A 202 -3.38 -22.69 -0.36
C GLU A 202 -3.24 -21.17 -0.25
N TRP A 203 -2.25 -20.70 0.52
CA TRP A 203 -1.94 -19.28 0.66
C TRP A 203 -1.50 -18.65 -0.66
N THR A 204 -0.54 -19.26 -1.37
CA THR A 204 -0.06 -18.74 -2.66
C THR A 204 -1.14 -18.78 -3.72
N ALA A 205 -1.91 -19.88 -3.81
CA ALA A 205 -3.00 -19.97 -4.79
C ALA A 205 -4.11 -18.95 -4.53
N CYS A 206 -4.44 -18.72 -3.26
CA CYS A 206 -5.50 -17.77 -2.91
C CYS A 206 -5.09 -16.30 -3.11
N LEU A 207 -3.80 -15.99 -2.99
CA LEU A 207 -3.27 -14.63 -3.19
C LEU A 207 -2.87 -14.36 -4.62
N VAL A 208 -2.02 -15.21 -5.20
CA VAL A 208 -1.40 -14.98 -6.51
C VAL A 208 -2.37 -15.37 -7.61
N ASP A 209 -2.82 -16.62 -7.65
CA ASP A 209 -3.67 -17.11 -8.75
C ASP A 209 -5.01 -16.36 -8.80
N ARG A 210 -5.64 -16.08 -7.65
CA ARG A 210 -6.88 -15.27 -7.63
C ARG A 210 -6.65 -13.82 -8.03
N SER A 211 -5.49 -13.23 -7.70
CA SER A 211 -5.17 -11.86 -8.15
C SER A 211 -4.99 -11.80 -9.67
N GLU A 212 -4.38 -12.83 -10.27
CA GLU A 212 -4.18 -12.93 -11.71
C GLU A 212 -5.50 -13.20 -12.43
N ALA A 213 -6.31 -14.13 -11.92
CA ALA A 213 -7.64 -14.39 -12.48
C ALA A 213 -8.51 -13.12 -12.49
N TRP A 214 -8.51 -12.34 -11.41
CA TRP A 214 -9.21 -11.06 -11.36
C TRP A 214 -8.65 -10.07 -12.38
N PHE A 215 -7.32 -9.95 -12.49
CA PHE A 215 -6.66 -9.05 -13.44
C PHE A 215 -7.00 -9.40 -14.90
N TYR A 216 -7.04 -10.69 -15.26
CA TYR A 216 -7.33 -11.13 -16.63
C TYR A 216 -8.83 -11.13 -16.98
N GLN A 217 -9.72 -11.19 -15.99
CA GLN A 217 -11.17 -11.24 -16.23
C GLN A 217 -11.88 -9.88 -16.17
N LEU A 218 -11.30 -8.88 -15.50
CA LEU A 218 -11.98 -7.62 -15.16
C LEU A 218 -11.21 -6.34 -15.52
N MET A 219 -10.01 -6.44 -16.11
CA MET A 219 -9.31 -5.35 -16.79
C MET A 219 -9.06 -5.69 -18.26
#